data_AF-W4HMA2-F1
#
_entry.id   AF-W4HMA2-F1
#
_cell.length_a   1.000
_cell.length_b   1.000
_cell.length_c   1.000
_cell.angle_alpha   90.00
_cell.angle_beta   90.00
_cell.angle_gamma   90.00
#
_symmetry.space_group_name_H-M   'P 1'
#
loop_
_entity.id
_entity.type
_entity.pdbx_description
1 polymer ?
#
loop_
_entity_poly.entity_id
_entity_poly.type
_entity_poly.pdbx_seq_one_letter_code
_entity_poly.pdbx_strand_id
1 'polypeptide(L)'
;MTKTDDIAGAEPVLRHGWYWAEADGALVHTRHWPPRFDISAEGTFPRVSSRKLAVAIRQDLWRKMKRLRGFSPVVTITHNDEFFSVRIGGRVGKAAVPESVQTMLEDLLTSPTHRAAWRKWAGRGGAA
;
A
#
# COMPACT_ATOMS: atom_id res chain seq x y z
N MET A 1 -9.27 -18.93 5.14
CA MET A 1 -9.25 -18.30 3.81
C MET A 1 -7.99 -17.45 3.74
N THR A 2 -6.87 -18.12 3.46
CA THR A 2 -5.52 -17.57 3.59
C THR A 2 -5.13 -17.02 2.23
N LYS A 3 -5.11 -15.69 2.08
CA LYS A 3 -4.68 -15.04 0.84
C LYS A 3 -3.84 -13.81 1.19
N THR A 4 -2.74 -14.05 1.89
CA THR A 4 -1.85 -12.98 2.38
C THR A 4 -0.42 -13.11 1.88
N ASP A 5 0.00 -14.24 1.31
CA ASP A 5 1.41 -14.50 0.98
C ASP A 5 1.71 -14.76 -0.52
N ASP A 6 0.72 -14.68 -1.41
CA ASP A 6 0.87 -15.15 -2.81
C ASP A 6 1.73 -14.26 -3.73
N ILE A 7 2.26 -13.15 -3.22
CA ILE A 7 3.17 -12.24 -3.96
C ILE A 7 4.63 -12.63 -3.81
N ALA A 8 4.93 -13.67 -3.02
CA ALA A 8 6.28 -14.23 -2.90
C ALA A 8 6.79 -14.86 -4.22
N GLY A 9 5.89 -15.24 -5.14
CA GLY A 9 6.24 -15.82 -6.44
C GLY A 9 6.31 -14.84 -7.62
N ALA A 10 5.91 -13.58 -7.42
CA ALA A 10 5.90 -12.57 -8.49
C ALA A 10 7.31 -12.02 -8.75
N GLU A 11 7.71 -11.89 -10.01
CA GLU A 11 8.99 -11.27 -10.37
C GLU A 11 8.93 -9.74 -10.19
N PRO A 12 9.75 -9.16 -9.30
CA PRO A 12 9.68 -7.73 -9.03
C PRO A 12 10.50 -6.93 -10.06
N VAL A 13 9.95 -5.81 -10.51
CA VAL A 13 10.65 -4.81 -11.34
C VAL A 13 11.04 -3.61 -10.48
N LEU A 14 12.34 -3.29 -10.44
CA LEU A 14 12.86 -2.11 -9.76
C LEU A 14 12.76 -0.87 -10.67
N ARG A 15 12.05 0.17 -10.23
CA ARG A 15 11.96 1.47 -10.94
C ARG A 15 12.11 2.62 -9.95
N HIS A 16 13.07 3.51 -10.20
CA HIS A 16 13.32 4.70 -9.36
C HIS A 16 13.49 4.39 -7.86
N GLY A 17 14.14 3.27 -7.54
CA GLY A 17 14.34 2.83 -6.14
C GLY A 17 13.12 2.20 -5.47
N TRP A 18 12.09 1.83 -6.25
CA TRP A 18 10.91 1.11 -5.77
C TRP A 18 10.64 -0.15 -6.57
N TYR A 19 10.33 -1.23 -5.88
CA TYR A 19 9.87 -2.46 -6.49
C TYR A 19 8.38 -2.40 -6.81
N TRP A 20 8.05 -2.99 -7.95
CA TRP A 20 6.71 -3.28 -8.42
C TRP A 20 6.61 -4.76 -8.72
N ALA A 21 5.54 -5.41 -8.25
CA ALA A 21 5.22 -6.77 -8.67
C ALA A 21 3.72 -6.88 -8.89
N GLU A 22 3.31 -7.63 -9.90
CA GLU A 22 1.90 -7.90 -10.20
C GLU A 22 1.75 -9.40 -10.46
N ALA A 23 0.85 -10.07 -9.73
CA ALA A 23 0.52 -11.48 -9.89
C ALA A 23 -0.88 -11.75 -9.34
N ASP A 24 -1.65 -12.64 -9.98
CA ASP A 24 -2.94 -13.16 -9.49
C ASP A 24 -3.94 -12.09 -9.04
N GLY A 25 -4.01 -10.98 -9.79
CA GLY A 25 -4.89 -9.86 -9.47
C GLY A 25 -4.44 -9.03 -8.26
N ALA A 26 -3.20 -9.20 -7.80
CA ALA A 26 -2.58 -8.38 -6.78
C ALA A 26 -1.47 -7.52 -7.38
N LEU A 27 -1.35 -6.30 -6.86
CA LEU A 27 -0.27 -5.36 -7.14
C LEU A 27 0.46 -5.04 -5.85
N VAL A 28 1.79 -5.06 -5.89
CA VAL A 28 2.69 -4.67 -4.79
C VAL A 28 3.54 -3.51 -5.21
N HIS A 29 3.61 -2.52 -4.33
CA HIS A 29 4.51 -1.40 -4.44
C HIS A 29 5.28 -1.22 -3.14
N THR A 30 6.59 -1.48 -3.16
CA THR A 30 7.42 -1.47 -1.94
C THR A 30 8.82 -0.94 -2.19
N ARG A 31 9.49 -0.49 -1.13
CA ARG A 31 10.89 -0.09 -1.18
C ARG A 31 11.87 -1.26 -1.05
N HIS A 32 11.47 -2.34 -0.38
CA HIS A 32 12.32 -3.50 -0.14
C HIS A 32 11.62 -4.79 -0.56
N TRP A 33 12.36 -5.64 -1.28
CA TRP A 33 11.91 -6.97 -1.69
C TRP A 33 12.63 -8.06 -0.89
N PRO A 34 11.97 -9.15 -0.46
CA PRO A 34 10.52 -9.36 -0.51
C PRO A 34 9.74 -8.40 0.41
N PRO A 35 8.47 -8.09 0.09
CA PRO A 35 7.63 -7.23 0.91
C PRO A 35 7.43 -7.84 2.30
N ARG A 36 7.45 -7.00 3.33
CA ARG A 36 7.24 -7.43 4.72
C ARG A 36 6.40 -6.40 5.45
N PHE A 37 5.37 -6.85 6.16
CA PHE A 37 4.51 -6.03 7.01
C PHE A 37 4.76 -6.38 8.47
N ASP A 38 5.52 -5.56 9.18
CA ASP A 38 5.60 -5.64 10.65
C ASP A 38 4.40 -4.93 11.30
N ILE A 39 3.87 -3.93 10.59
CA ILE A 39 2.62 -3.23 10.89
C ILE A 39 1.82 -3.09 9.61
N SER A 40 0.50 -3.13 9.72
CA SER A 40 -0.38 -2.90 8.58
C SER A 40 -1.78 -2.49 8.99
N ALA A 41 -2.42 -1.72 8.11
CA ALA A 41 -3.85 -1.49 8.12
C ALA A 41 -4.44 -1.83 6.74
N GLU A 42 -5.72 -2.15 6.71
CA GLU A 42 -6.45 -2.53 5.50
C GLU A 42 -7.67 -1.65 5.29
N GLY A 43 -8.05 -1.45 4.03
CA GLY A 43 -9.23 -0.68 3.68
C GLY A 43 -9.68 -0.98 2.25
N THR A 44 -10.97 -0.75 1.99
CA THR A 44 -11.57 -0.98 0.68
C THR A 44 -11.63 0.30 -0.15
N PHE A 45 -11.45 0.17 -1.45
CA PHE A 45 -11.51 1.28 -2.40
C PHE A 45 -12.30 0.88 -3.65
N PRO A 46 -13.04 1.81 -4.27
CA PRO A 46 -13.67 1.54 -5.56
C PRO A 46 -12.62 1.25 -6.63
N ARG A 47 -13.02 0.56 -7.69
CA ARG A 47 -12.15 0.28 -8.83
C ARG A 47 -11.74 1.59 -9.52
N VAL A 48 -10.43 1.83 -9.53
CA VAL A 48 -9.72 2.93 -10.20
C VAL A 48 -8.40 2.37 -10.75
N SER A 49 -7.49 3.20 -11.25
CA SER A 49 -6.15 2.68 -11.59
C SER A 49 -5.41 2.24 -10.31
N SER A 50 -5.20 0.92 -10.16
CA SER A 50 -4.48 0.33 -9.01
C SER A 50 -3.07 0.90 -8.87
N ARG A 51 -2.33 1.00 -9.97
CA ARG A 51 -0.99 1.60 -10.00
C ARG A 51 -0.98 3.05 -9.51
N LYS A 52 -1.89 3.90 -9.98
CA LYS A 52 -1.98 5.31 -9.54
C LYS A 52 -2.39 5.41 -8.07
N LEU A 53 -3.32 4.55 -7.63
CA LEU A 53 -3.75 4.46 -6.24
C LEU A 53 -2.57 4.07 -5.34
N ALA A 54 -1.81 3.04 -5.70
CA ALA A 54 -0.64 2.60 -4.95
C ALA A 54 0.44 3.69 -4.83
N VAL A 55 0.71 4.44 -5.91
CA VAL A 55 1.65 5.58 -5.87
C VAL A 55 1.16 6.66 -4.91
N ALA A 56 -0.11 7.08 -5.00
CA ALA A 56 -0.65 8.16 -4.18
C ALA A 56 -0.65 7.79 -2.69
N ILE A 57 -1.14 6.59 -2.36
CA ILE A 57 -1.14 6.05 -0.99
C ILE A 57 0.28 5.97 -0.46
N ARG A 58 1.23 5.41 -1.22
CA ARG A 58 2.63 5.32 -0.80
C ARG A 58 3.23 6.69 -0.50
N GLN A 59 2.94 7.71 -1.33
CA GLN A 59 3.47 9.06 -1.12
C GLN A 59 3.03 9.62 0.24
N ASP A 60 1.76 9.53 0.56
CA ASP A 60 1.23 10.06 1.82
C ASP A 60 1.60 9.18 3.02
N LEU A 61 1.63 7.85 2.84
CA LEU A 61 2.16 6.92 3.84
C LEU A 61 3.61 7.26 4.21
N TRP A 62 4.47 7.48 3.20
CA TRP A 62 5.84 7.88 3.45
C TRP A 62 5.90 9.24 4.16
N ARG A 63 5.12 10.23 3.73
CA ARG A 63 5.10 11.55 4.39
C ARG A 63 4.67 11.48 5.85
N LYS A 64 3.69 10.63 6.18
CA LYS A 64 3.20 10.39 7.55
C LYS A 64 4.25 9.66 8.40
N MET A 65 4.89 8.63 7.84
CA MET A 65 5.74 7.69 8.58
C MET A 65 7.24 7.94 8.47
N LYS A 66 7.71 8.94 7.70
CA LYS A 66 9.15 9.21 7.49
C LYS A 66 9.97 9.43 8.77
N ARG A 67 9.32 9.75 9.89
CA ARG A 67 9.98 9.93 11.20
C ARG A 67 10.17 8.62 11.97
N LEU A 68 9.48 7.56 11.58
CA LEU A 68 9.62 6.23 12.17
C LEU A 68 10.93 5.60 11.66
N ARG A 69 11.90 5.42 12.56
CA ARG A 69 13.23 4.89 12.19
C ARG A 69 13.11 3.46 11.65
N GLY A 70 13.77 3.21 10.52
CA GLY A 70 13.75 1.91 9.86
C GLY A 70 12.45 1.58 9.14
N PHE A 71 11.51 2.53 9.03
CA PHE A 71 10.27 2.30 8.31
C PHE A 71 10.52 2.18 6.80
N SER A 72 10.04 1.08 6.21
CA SER A 72 10.04 0.86 4.77
C SER A 72 8.61 0.56 4.30
N PRO A 73 7.97 1.47 3.55
CA PRO A 73 6.57 1.32 3.18
C PRO A 73 6.35 0.18 2.18
N VAL A 74 5.22 -0.50 2.35
CA VAL A 74 4.66 -1.50 1.47
C VAL A 74 3.19 -1.12 1.24
N VAL A 75 2.77 -1.15 -0.02
CA VAL A 75 1.37 -1.03 -0.42
C VAL A 75 1.03 -2.25 -1.27
N THR A 76 -0.03 -2.95 -0.89
CA THR A 76 -0.60 -4.05 -1.67
C THR A 76 -2.02 -3.70 -2.05
N ILE A 77 -2.41 -3.98 -3.29
CA ILE A 77 -3.77 -3.82 -3.80
C ILE A 77 -4.19 -5.16 -4.38
N THR A 78 -5.20 -5.79 -3.79
CA THR A 78 -5.80 -7.02 -4.29
C THR A 78 -7.12 -6.69 -4.98
N HIS A 79 -7.27 -7.17 -6.20
CA HIS A 79 -8.49 -7.01 -6.99
C HIS A 79 -9.52 -8.02 -6.48
N ASN A 80 -10.65 -7.51 -6.00
CA ASN A 80 -11.86 -8.31 -5.83
C ASN A 80 -12.85 -7.95 -6.94
N ASP A 81 -13.98 -8.66 -6.99
CA ASP A 81 -14.97 -8.51 -8.06
C ASP A 81 -15.51 -7.07 -8.14
N GLU A 82 -15.86 -6.47 -6.99
CA GLU A 82 -16.50 -5.15 -6.94
C GLU A 82 -15.57 -4.02 -6.48
N PHE A 83 -14.55 -4.34 -5.68
CA PHE A 83 -13.69 -3.36 -5.02
C PHE A 83 -12.23 -3.82 -4.97
N PHE A 84 -11.35 -2.91 -4.59
CA PHE A 84 -9.99 -3.23 -4.23
C PHE A 84 -9.86 -3.36 -2.72
N SER A 85 -9.24 -4.45 -2.27
CA SER A 85 -8.68 -4.54 -0.92
C SER A 85 -7.29 -3.92 -0.94
N VAL A 86 -7.09 -2.86 -0.17
CA VAL A 86 -5.80 -2.17 -0.08
C VAL A 86 -5.21 -2.41 1.30
N ARG A 87 -4.00 -2.94 1.34
CA ARG A 87 -3.19 -3.10 2.55
C ARG A 87 -2.02 -2.13 2.50
N ILE A 88 -1.82 -1.36 3.57
CA ILE A 88 -0.70 -0.43 3.69
C ILE A 88 0.04 -0.69 4.99
N GLY A 89 1.33 -0.38 5.00
CA GLY A 89 2.14 -0.48 6.20
C GLY A 89 3.58 -0.70 5.80
N GLY A 90 4.25 -1.62 6.48
CA GLY A 90 5.56 -2.08 6.03
C GLY A 90 6.45 -2.55 7.16
N ARG A 91 7.75 -2.63 6.82
CA ARG A 91 8.80 -3.03 7.75
C ARG A 91 9.08 -1.89 8.72
N VAL A 92 9.34 -2.23 9.98
CA VAL A 92 9.85 -1.29 11.00
C VAL A 92 11.25 -1.71 11.44
N GLY A 93 12.01 -0.77 12.02
CA GLY A 93 13.31 -1.10 12.62
C GLY A 93 13.17 -2.04 13.82
N LYS A 94 14.30 -2.45 14.41
CA LYS A 94 14.33 -3.35 15.59
C LYS A 94 13.72 -2.75 16.87
N ALA A 95 13.37 -1.47 16.88
CA ALA A 95 12.76 -0.82 18.02
C ALA A 95 11.28 -1.22 18.14
N ALA A 96 10.75 -1.23 19.38
CA ALA A 96 9.34 -1.41 19.61
C ALA A 96 8.52 -0.38 18.82
N VAL A 97 7.47 -0.84 18.15
CA VAL A 97 6.58 0.04 17.41
C VAL A 97 5.59 0.66 18.40
N PRO A 98 5.52 2.00 18.51
CA PRO A 98 4.52 2.63 19.35
C PRO A 98 3.12 2.29 18.87
N GLU A 99 2.18 2.06 19.79
CA GLU A 99 0.77 1.75 19.47
C GLU A 99 0.14 2.83 18.57
N SER A 100 0.51 4.10 18.77
CA SER A 100 0.09 5.23 17.93
C SER A 100 0.34 5.05 16.43
N VAL A 101 1.31 4.21 16.04
CA VAL A 101 1.64 3.98 14.63
C VAL A 101 0.53 3.20 13.93
N GLN A 102 -0.08 2.23 14.61
CA GLN A 102 -1.22 1.49 14.08
C GLN A 102 -2.39 2.45 13.83
N THR A 103 -2.74 3.27 14.82
CA THR A 103 -3.77 4.31 14.70
C THR A 103 -3.46 5.28 13.55
N MET A 104 -2.21 5.70 13.39
CA MET A 104 -1.81 6.58 12.29
C MET A 104 -2.01 5.96 10.90
N LEU A 105 -1.87 4.63 10.75
CA LEU A 105 -2.17 3.94 9.49
C LEU A 105 -3.67 3.89 9.22
N GLU A 106 -4.46 3.54 10.24
CA GLU A 106 -5.92 3.47 10.17
C GLU A 106 -6.53 4.84 9.87
N ASP A 107 -6.09 5.89 10.56
CA ASP A 107 -6.48 7.27 10.31
C ASP A 107 -6.16 7.69 8.87
N LEU A 108 -4.99 7.29 8.35
CA LEU A 108 -4.60 7.61 6.99
C LEU A 108 -5.51 6.92 5.97
N LEU A 109 -5.82 5.64 6.16
CA LEU A 109 -6.68 4.86 5.26
C LEU A 109 -8.14 5.31 5.27
N THR A 110 -8.63 5.76 6.43
CA THR A 110 -10.02 6.18 6.64
C THR A 110 -10.24 7.67 6.39
N SER A 111 -9.19 8.48 6.35
CA SER A 111 -9.26 9.93 6.13
C SER A 111 -10.05 10.29 4.85
N PRO A 112 -11.21 10.96 4.97
CA PRO A 112 -12.04 11.32 3.82
C PRO A 112 -11.30 12.18 2.79
N THR A 113 -10.47 13.11 3.27
CA THR A 113 -9.67 14.02 2.44
C THR A 113 -8.66 13.25 1.58
N HIS A 114 -7.86 12.37 2.20
CA HIS A 114 -6.89 11.56 1.47
C HIS A 114 -7.59 10.61 0.48
N ARG A 115 -8.65 9.91 0.93
CA ARG A 115 -9.44 9.00 0.08
C ARG A 115 -10.02 9.73 -1.14
N ALA A 116 -10.56 10.93 -0.96
CA ALA A 116 -11.08 11.73 -2.08
C ALA A 116 -9.97 12.15 -3.05
N ALA A 117 -8.83 12.61 -2.54
CA ALA A 117 -7.68 13.01 -3.37
C ALA A 117 -7.10 11.82 -4.15
N TRP A 118 -6.91 10.68 -3.49
CA TRP A 118 -6.39 9.45 -4.12
C TRP A 118 -7.34 8.93 -5.20
N ARG A 119 -8.65 8.87 -4.92
CA ARG A 119 -9.66 8.46 -5.92
C ARG A 119 -9.68 9.41 -7.11
N LYS A 120 -9.67 10.72 -6.87
CA LYS A 120 -9.63 11.74 -7.92
C LYS A 120 -8.39 11.59 -8.80
N TRP A 121 -7.22 11.35 -8.19
CA TRP A 121 -5.98 11.14 -8.95
C TRP A 121 -5.99 9.82 -9.71
N ALA A 122 -6.36 8.73 -9.06
CA ALA A 122 -6.36 7.40 -9.65
C ALA A 122 -7.44 7.19 -10.73
N GLY A 123 -8.53 7.97 -10.66
CA GLY A 123 -9.58 8.00 -11.69
C GLY A 123 -9.24 8.86 -12.91
N ARG A 124 -8.22 9.73 -12.84
CA ARG A 124 -7.81 10.55 -14.01
C ARG A 124 -7.12 9.65 -15.04
N GLY A 125 -7.70 9.53 -16.23
CA GLY A 125 -7.16 8.71 -17.30
C GLY A 125 -7.31 7.21 -17.06
N GLY A 126 -8.33 6.80 -16.31
CA GLY A 126 -8.88 5.45 -16.34
C GLY A 126 -10.20 5.49 -17.10
N ALA A 127 -10.13 5.33 -18.41
CA ALA A 127 -11.27 4.92 -19.21
C ALA A 127 -11.03 3.45 -19.57
N ALA A 128 -12.03 2.61 -19.27
CA ALA A 128 -12.19 1.20 -19.65
C ALA A 128 -11.05 0.24 -19.25
#